data_AF-A0A9N8W0R2-F1
#
_entry.id   AF-A0A9N8W0R2-F1
#
_cell.length_a   1.000
_cell.length_b   1.000
_cell.length_c   1.000
_cell.angle_alpha   90.00
_cell.angle_beta   90.00
_cell.angle_gamma   90.00
#
_symmetry.space_group_name_H-M   'P 1'
#
loop_
_entity.id
_entity.type
_entity.pdbx_description
1 polymer ?
#
loop_
_entity_poly.entity_id
_entity_poly.type
_entity_poly.pdbx_seq_one_letter_code
_entity_poly.pdbx_strand_id
1 'polypeptide(L)'
;EAAVNRTIDQLLYVYGCDSNNLINIPIANRKKIAWVSFDSKVFEVKHDTYHVTLIKDAGAYPLVSPSSSIVNSTDELHSIINNATIVIDESPYIASFVAWQHSFGYYPEQNSRDIPDFITHRRVYRVNRFVNHDGYFDWSESAAARPDIALKDLIAIQYPTYEPSYDTRWLHQFSDPSTVLTSNNCIDPNQPQSFLTCSAKNFTGDSPIGDGSNNKGKSDSARKLSPLAETLIITFSILAGLAGFGVGTWLVLIARRKHQERFIELKDEPEVQMSNVDESTKTSV
;
A
#
# COMPACT_ATOMS: atom_id res chain seq x y z
N GLU A 1 21.16 -20.22 -5.98
CA GLU A 1 21.83 -18.91 -5.78
C GLU A 1 21.76 -18.02 -7.02
N ALA A 2 22.36 -18.38 -8.17
CA ALA A 2 22.34 -17.52 -9.37
C ALA A 2 20.94 -17.06 -9.84
N ALA A 3 19.91 -17.92 -9.74
CA ALA A 3 18.53 -17.54 -10.09
C ALA A 3 17.91 -16.54 -9.10
N VAL A 4 18.27 -16.62 -7.81
CA VAL A 4 17.81 -15.70 -6.77
C VAL A 4 18.43 -14.32 -7.00
N ASN A 5 19.74 -14.26 -7.29
CA ASN A 5 20.40 -12.98 -7.55
C ASN A 5 19.80 -12.29 -8.78
N ARG A 6 19.56 -13.01 -9.87
CA ARG A 6 18.86 -12.43 -11.05
C ARG A 6 17.48 -11.89 -10.72
N THR A 7 16.73 -12.59 -9.85
CA THR A 7 15.40 -12.16 -9.42
C THR A 7 15.49 -10.85 -8.64
N ILE A 8 16.42 -10.77 -7.69
CA ILE A 8 16.66 -9.57 -6.89
C ILE A 8 17.11 -8.42 -7.79
N ASP A 9 18.07 -8.66 -8.70
CA ASP A 9 18.57 -7.64 -9.63
C ASP A 9 17.45 -7.08 -10.52
N GLN A 10 16.55 -7.94 -11.01
CA GLN A 10 15.41 -7.52 -11.81
C GLN A 10 14.41 -6.66 -11.01
N LEU A 11 14.11 -7.05 -9.77
CA LEU A 11 13.24 -6.27 -8.88
C LEU A 11 13.84 -4.88 -8.59
N LEU A 12 15.12 -4.84 -8.24
CA LEU A 12 15.85 -3.61 -7.97
C LEU A 12 15.95 -2.71 -9.21
N TYR A 13 16.15 -3.32 -10.40
CA TYR A 13 16.16 -2.58 -11.66
C TYR A 13 14.81 -1.90 -11.92
N VAL A 14 13.70 -2.65 -11.81
CA VAL A 14 12.36 -2.10 -12.07
C VAL A 14 12.03 -1.01 -11.06
N TYR A 15 12.21 -1.29 -9.77
CA TYR A 15 11.98 -0.32 -8.70
C TYR A 15 12.78 0.97 -8.90
N GLY A 16 14.09 0.83 -9.14
CA GLY A 16 14.98 1.97 -9.35
C GLY A 16 14.63 2.75 -10.61
N CYS A 17 14.27 2.06 -11.70
CA CYS A 17 13.83 2.71 -12.94
C CYS A 17 12.55 3.53 -12.72
N ASP A 18 11.53 2.95 -12.09
CA ASP A 18 10.26 3.64 -11.84
C ASP A 18 10.46 4.82 -10.89
N SER A 19 11.21 4.67 -9.79
CA SER A 19 11.52 5.79 -8.89
C SER A 19 12.33 6.91 -9.57
N ASN A 20 13.31 6.55 -10.39
CA ASN A 20 14.13 7.53 -11.13
C ASN A 20 13.31 8.38 -12.10
N ASN A 21 12.28 7.79 -12.72
CA ASN A 21 11.40 8.52 -13.64
C ASN A 21 10.65 9.67 -12.96
N LEU A 22 10.50 9.63 -11.63
CA LEU A 22 9.68 10.55 -10.83
C LEU A 22 10.47 11.68 -10.17
N ILE A 23 11.81 11.64 -10.22
CA ILE A 23 12.69 12.62 -9.55
C ILE A 23 12.38 14.05 -10.00
N ASN A 24 12.03 14.22 -11.28
CA ASN A 24 11.80 15.52 -11.90
C ASN A 24 10.36 16.02 -11.79
N ILE A 25 9.50 15.37 -11.01
CA ILE A 25 8.17 15.90 -10.71
C ILE A 25 8.35 17.22 -9.93
N PRO A 26 7.84 18.36 -10.48
CA PRO A 26 7.89 19.64 -9.79
C PRO A 26 7.21 19.56 -8.43
N ILE A 27 7.74 20.27 -7.44
CA ILE A 27 7.21 20.30 -6.05
C ILE A 27 5.71 20.58 -6.03
N ALA A 28 5.23 21.51 -6.88
CA ALA A 28 3.81 21.87 -6.99
C ALA A 28 2.91 20.74 -7.52
N ASN A 29 3.47 19.74 -8.22
CA ASN A 29 2.75 18.61 -8.79
C ASN A 29 2.83 17.35 -7.91
N ARG A 30 3.67 17.35 -6.87
CA ARG A 30 3.80 16.21 -5.95
C ARG A 30 2.56 16.11 -5.06
N LYS A 31 2.01 14.90 -4.96
CA LYS A 31 0.84 14.65 -4.11
C LYS A 31 1.27 14.52 -2.65
N LYS A 32 0.40 14.94 -1.73
CA LYS A 32 0.57 14.66 -0.30
C LYS A 32 -0.18 13.37 0.02
N ILE A 33 0.50 12.40 0.62
CA ILE A 33 -0.08 11.10 0.96
C ILE A 33 0.00 10.89 2.46
N ALA A 34 -1.14 10.62 3.09
CA ALA A 34 -1.19 10.07 4.43
C ALA A 34 -1.47 8.57 4.33
N TRP A 35 -0.79 7.77 5.15
CA TRP A 35 -1.06 6.34 5.27
C TRP A 35 -1.49 6.07 6.70
N VAL A 36 -2.67 5.50 6.87
CA VAL A 36 -3.35 5.43 8.16
C VAL A 36 -3.89 4.04 8.43
N SER A 37 -4.11 3.74 9.69
CA SER A 37 -4.95 2.62 10.12
C SER A 37 -5.73 3.02 11.36
N PHE A 38 -6.87 2.37 11.56
CA PHE A 38 -7.72 2.52 12.72
C PHE A 38 -8.04 1.15 13.29
N ASP A 39 -7.72 0.96 14.57
CA ASP A 39 -8.17 -0.19 15.35
C ASP A 39 -8.98 0.30 16.55
N SER A 40 -10.31 0.19 16.40
CA SER A 40 -11.38 0.31 17.40
C SER A 40 -11.47 1.62 18.19
N LYS A 41 -10.35 2.26 18.53
CA LYS A 41 -10.20 3.53 19.24
C LYS A 41 -8.89 4.26 18.94
N VAL A 42 -7.94 3.61 18.26
CA VAL A 42 -6.60 4.16 18.08
C VAL A 42 -6.37 4.41 16.60
N PHE A 43 -6.02 5.65 16.27
CA PHE A 43 -5.52 5.98 14.95
C PHE A 43 -4.02 5.80 14.91
N GLU A 44 -3.53 5.29 13.81
CA GLU A 44 -2.12 5.27 13.49
C GLU A 44 -1.89 6.03 12.19
N VAL A 45 -0.95 6.97 12.18
CA VAL A 45 -0.38 7.55 10.97
C VAL A 45 0.98 6.92 10.76
N LYS A 46 1.12 6.11 9.70
CA LYS A 46 2.35 5.37 9.41
C LYS A 46 3.49 6.36 9.17
N HIS A 47 4.58 6.15 9.88
CA HIS A 47 5.78 6.99 9.85
C HIS A 47 7.08 6.17 9.81
N ASP A 48 6.97 4.84 9.72
CA ASP A 48 8.11 3.96 9.59
C ASP A 48 8.82 4.14 8.24
N THR A 49 10.06 3.66 8.18
CA THR A 49 10.93 3.83 7.01
C THR A 49 10.35 3.21 5.74
N TYR A 50 9.57 2.12 5.85
CA TYR A 50 9.01 1.46 4.67
C TYR A 50 7.98 2.37 3.99
N HIS A 51 6.95 2.80 4.71
CA HIS A 51 5.91 3.66 4.15
C HIS A 51 6.46 5.03 3.69
N VAL A 52 7.32 5.65 4.51
CA VAL A 52 7.91 6.96 4.18
C VAL A 52 8.78 6.90 2.93
N THR A 53 9.60 5.86 2.79
CA THR A 53 10.46 5.69 1.60
C THR A 53 9.62 5.36 0.38
N LEU A 54 8.66 4.44 0.49
CA LEU A 54 7.79 4.04 -0.62
C LEU A 54 7.02 5.24 -1.19
N ILE A 55 6.46 6.11 -0.33
CA ILE A 55 5.76 7.34 -0.76
C ILE A 55 6.71 8.32 -1.46
N LYS A 56 7.92 8.52 -0.92
CA LYS A 56 8.90 9.45 -1.51
C LYS A 56 9.40 8.95 -2.86
N ASP A 57 9.70 7.65 -2.95
CA ASP A 57 10.18 7.00 -4.15
C ASP A 57 9.11 6.99 -5.24
N ALA A 58 7.82 7.02 -4.86
CA ALA A 58 6.67 7.21 -5.74
C ALA A 58 6.43 8.68 -6.14
N GLY A 59 7.36 9.60 -5.85
CA GLY A 59 7.29 11.00 -6.24
C GLY A 59 6.38 11.88 -5.37
N ALA A 60 5.96 11.42 -4.19
CA ALA A 60 5.05 12.13 -3.29
C ALA A 60 5.71 12.69 -2.03
N TYR A 61 4.93 13.47 -1.28
CA TYR A 61 5.24 13.93 0.07
C TYR A 61 4.47 13.11 1.11
N PRO A 62 5.14 12.37 2.01
CA PRO A 62 4.48 11.68 3.10
C PRO A 62 4.02 12.69 4.17
N LEU A 63 2.75 12.58 4.56
CA LEU A 63 2.21 13.24 5.75
C LEU A 63 2.34 12.28 6.92
N VAL A 64 3.18 12.66 7.88
CA VAL A 64 3.46 11.88 9.08
C VAL A 64 3.17 12.73 10.31
N SER A 65 2.86 12.08 11.43
CA SER A 65 2.83 12.75 12.72
C SER A 65 4.26 13.10 13.16
N PRO A 66 4.51 14.33 13.67
CA PRO A 66 5.84 14.76 14.08
C PRO A 66 6.33 14.13 15.39
N SER A 67 5.42 13.59 16.22
CA SER A 67 5.71 13.16 17.60
C SER A 67 5.49 11.67 17.85
N SER A 68 4.48 11.05 17.22
CA SER A 68 4.07 9.66 17.48
C SER A 68 3.23 9.14 16.32
N SER A 69 3.42 7.89 15.89
CA SER A 69 2.49 7.23 14.95
C SER A 69 1.09 7.12 15.52
N ILE A 70 0.98 6.88 16.82
CA ILE A 70 -0.29 6.74 17.51
C ILE A 70 -0.88 8.12 17.76
N VAL A 71 -2.11 8.31 17.30
CA VAL A 71 -2.91 9.53 17.40
C VAL A 71 -4.21 9.18 18.14
N ASN A 72 -4.50 9.92 19.20
CA ASN A 72 -5.57 9.55 20.15
C ASN A 72 -6.86 10.37 19.99
N SER A 73 -6.88 11.33 19.06
CA SER A 73 -8.06 12.15 18.79
C SER A 73 -8.25 12.38 17.30
N THR A 74 -9.51 12.56 16.89
CA THR A 74 -9.85 12.94 15.51
C THR A 74 -9.29 14.31 15.16
N ASP A 75 -9.25 15.26 16.11
CA ASP A 75 -8.72 16.61 15.86
C ASP A 75 -7.22 16.59 15.54
N GLU A 76 -6.44 15.82 16.31
CA GLU A 76 -5.03 15.61 16.03
C GLU A 76 -4.82 14.90 14.69
N LEU A 77 -5.62 13.86 14.39
CA LEU A 77 -5.57 13.15 13.12
C LEU A 77 -5.86 14.09 11.95
N HIS A 78 -6.92 14.89 12.05
CA HIS A 78 -7.34 15.87 11.05
C HIS A 78 -6.27 16.93 10.81
N SER A 79 -5.58 17.37 11.86
CA SER A 79 -4.46 18.32 11.73
C SER A 79 -3.32 17.78 10.86
N ILE A 80 -3.17 16.45 10.79
CA ILE A 80 -2.15 15.77 9.99
C ILE A 80 -2.68 15.48 8.57
N ILE A 81 -3.87 14.89 8.44
CA ILE A 81 -4.32 14.31 7.16
C ILE A 81 -5.23 15.22 6.34
N ASN A 82 -5.78 16.32 6.87
CA ASN A 82 -6.73 17.16 6.12
C ASN A 82 -6.12 17.83 4.87
N ASN A 83 -4.79 17.96 4.82
CA ASN A 83 -4.06 18.48 3.66
C ASN A 83 -3.58 17.36 2.72
N ALA A 84 -4.01 16.12 2.92
CA ALA A 84 -3.70 15.02 2.03
C ALA A 84 -4.39 15.19 0.68
N THR A 85 -3.70 14.86 -0.40
CA THR A 85 -4.32 14.63 -1.70
C THR A 85 -4.95 13.24 -1.73
N ILE A 86 -4.27 12.27 -1.13
CA ILE A 86 -4.63 10.85 -1.12
C ILE A 86 -4.43 10.34 0.31
N VAL A 87 -5.39 9.56 0.80
CA VAL A 87 -5.26 8.80 2.05
C VAL A 87 -5.28 7.31 1.70
N ILE A 88 -4.35 6.56 2.28
CA ILE A 88 -4.30 5.09 2.15
C ILE A 88 -4.62 4.50 3.50
N ASP A 89 -5.60 3.61 3.55
CA ASP A 89 -6.10 2.96 4.75
C ASP A 89 -5.66 1.49 4.79
N GLU A 90 -5.11 1.09 5.93
CA GLU A 90 -4.71 -0.28 6.24
C GLU A 90 -5.49 -0.80 7.47
N SER A 91 -6.71 -0.32 7.67
CA SER A 91 -7.55 -0.77 8.78
C SER A 91 -8.08 -2.19 8.48
N PRO A 92 -8.07 -3.12 9.46
CA PRO A 92 -8.39 -4.52 9.21
C PRO A 92 -9.87 -4.77 8.87
N TYR A 93 -10.79 -3.93 9.35
CA TYR A 93 -12.21 -4.09 9.05
C TYR A 93 -12.99 -2.78 9.10
N ILE A 94 -13.19 -2.17 7.94
CA ILE A 94 -14.11 -1.05 7.74
C ILE A 94 -15.00 -1.37 6.54
N ALA A 95 -16.30 -1.50 6.79
CA ALA A 95 -17.24 -2.13 5.86
C ALA A 95 -17.57 -1.29 4.61
N SER A 96 -17.45 0.04 4.69
CA SER A 96 -17.82 0.94 3.60
C SER A 96 -17.08 2.27 3.71
N PHE A 97 -17.07 3.04 2.62
CA PHE A 97 -16.50 4.39 2.63
C PHE A 97 -17.20 5.32 3.62
N VAL A 98 -18.52 5.18 3.81
CA VAL A 98 -19.27 5.94 4.82
C VAL A 98 -18.85 5.55 6.24
N ALA A 99 -18.70 4.25 6.49
CA ALA A 99 -18.19 3.77 7.79
C ALA A 99 -16.76 4.26 8.04
N TRP A 100 -15.93 4.33 6.98
CA TRP A 100 -14.59 4.93 7.06
C TRP A 100 -14.68 6.40 7.46
N GLN A 101 -15.48 7.20 6.75
CA GLN A 101 -15.67 8.62 7.04
C GLN A 101 -16.06 8.84 8.50
N HIS A 102 -17.07 8.11 8.98
CA HIS A 102 -17.55 8.22 10.37
C HIS A 102 -16.50 7.77 11.39
N SER A 103 -15.79 6.67 11.12
CA SER A 103 -14.72 6.17 12.02
C SER A 103 -13.58 7.17 12.14
N PHE A 104 -13.30 7.91 11.07
CA PHE A 104 -12.30 8.96 11.01
C PHE A 104 -12.86 10.35 11.37
N GLY A 105 -14.09 10.45 11.89
CA GLY A 105 -14.66 11.70 12.40
C GLY A 105 -15.15 12.68 11.33
N TYR A 106 -15.39 12.23 10.11
CA TYR A 106 -15.94 13.04 9.03
C TYR A 106 -17.43 12.74 8.82
N TYR A 107 -18.27 13.77 8.88
CA TYR A 107 -19.73 13.68 8.73
C TYR A 107 -20.23 14.62 7.61
N PRO A 108 -19.98 14.30 6.32
CA PRO A 108 -20.32 15.18 5.20
C PRO A 108 -21.80 15.56 5.14
N GLU A 109 -22.69 14.69 5.60
CA GLU A 109 -24.13 14.92 5.67
C GLU A 109 -24.55 15.96 6.73
N GLN A 110 -23.69 16.26 7.70
CA GLN A 110 -23.98 17.19 8.79
C GLN A 110 -23.28 18.54 8.61
N ASN A 111 -22.07 18.58 8.04
CA ASN A 111 -21.34 19.81 7.76
C ASN A 111 -20.46 19.65 6.52
N SER A 112 -20.85 20.29 5.41
CA SER A 112 -20.15 20.18 4.14
C SER A 112 -19.02 21.18 3.94
N ARG A 113 -18.82 22.16 4.84
CA ARG A 113 -17.85 23.25 4.62
C ARG A 113 -16.41 22.91 4.98
N ASP A 114 -16.20 21.89 5.79
CA ASP A 114 -14.88 21.53 6.34
C ASP A 114 -14.42 20.12 5.92
N ILE A 115 -14.98 19.58 4.83
CA ILE A 115 -14.64 18.24 4.32
C ILE A 115 -13.40 18.32 3.42
N PRO A 116 -12.30 17.62 3.74
CA PRO A 116 -11.09 17.62 2.93
C PRO A 116 -11.28 17.15 1.49
N ASP A 117 -10.45 17.69 0.60
CA ASP A 117 -10.47 17.38 -0.83
C ASP A 117 -10.31 15.90 -1.17
N PHE A 118 -9.61 15.13 -0.34
CA PHE A 118 -9.48 13.69 -0.58
C PHE A 118 -10.80 12.96 -0.32
N ILE A 119 -11.66 13.46 0.56
CA ILE A 119 -12.99 12.87 0.82
C ILE A 119 -13.95 13.24 -0.30
N THR A 120 -14.01 14.52 -0.67
CA THR A 120 -14.92 15.01 -1.71
C THR A 120 -14.69 14.30 -3.05
N HIS A 121 -13.42 14.01 -3.37
CA HIS A 121 -13.02 13.32 -4.60
C HIS A 121 -12.83 11.81 -4.43
N ARG A 122 -13.23 11.23 -3.28
CA ARG A 122 -13.11 9.78 -2.99
C ARG A 122 -11.68 9.21 -3.16
N ARG A 123 -10.67 10.02 -2.88
CA ARG A 123 -9.24 9.66 -2.91
C ARG A 123 -8.78 9.02 -1.60
N VAL A 124 -9.61 8.14 -1.06
CA VAL A 124 -9.23 7.21 -0.01
C VAL A 124 -9.05 5.86 -0.66
N TYR A 125 -7.91 5.24 -0.43
CA TYR A 125 -7.55 3.94 -0.98
C TYR A 125 -7.35 2.95 0.14
N ARG A 126 -7.40 1.67 -0.17
CA ARG A 126 -7.13 0.58 0.78
C ARG A 126 -6.26 -0.49 0.12
N VAL A 127 -5.56 -1.28 0.93
CA VAL A 127 -4.57 -2.27 0.47
C VAL A 127 -5.15 -3.65 0.14
N ASN A 128 -6.47 -3.82 0.26
CA ASN A 128 -7.15 -5.10 0.13
C ASN A 128 -7.95 -5.22 -1.17
N ARG A 129 -7.40 -4.76 -2.30
CA ARG A 129 -8.03 -4.90 -3.61
C ARG A 129 -8.44 -6.33 -3.90
N PHE A 130 -7.57 -7.27 -3.57
CA PHE A 130 -7.84 -8.69 -3.67
C PHE A 130 -7.85 -9.31 -2.28
N VAL A 131 -8.88 -10.13 -2.01
CA VAL A 131 -9.04 -10.87 -0.76
C VAL A 131 -9.36 -12.33 -1.04
N ASN A 132 -9.11 -13.22 -0.09
CA ASN A 132 -9.63 -14.57 -0.12
C ASN A 132 -11.12 -14.61 0.26
N HIS A 133 -11.73 -15.81 0.27
CA HIS A 133 -13.13 -16.00 0.65
C HIS A 133 -13.47 -15.45 2.05
N ASP A 134 -12.49 -15.46 2.96
CA ASP A 134 -12.67 -15.02 4.35
C ASP A 134 -12.32 -13.53 4.56
N GLY A 135 -12.01 -12.81 3.48
CA GLY A 135 -11.70 -11.38 3.52
C GLY A 135 -10.24 -11.02 3.83
N TYR A 136 -9.35 -12.00 3.96
CA TYR A 136 -7.92 -11.76 4.18
C TYR A 136 -7.21 -11.35 2.89
N PHE A 137 -6.27 -10.42 3.00
CA PHE A 137 -5.38 -9.95 1.92
C PHE A 137 -3.92 -10.16 2.31
N ASP A 138 -3.00 -10.11 1.35
CA ASP A 138 -1.59 -10.50 1.53
C ASP A 138 -0.60 -9.32 1.56
N TRP A 139 -1.09 -8.11 1.81
CA TRP A 139 -0.28 -6.88 1.78
C TRP A 139 0.94 -6.97 2.71
N SER A 140 0.73 -7.35 3.97
CA SER A 140 1.77 -7.42 5.01
C SER A 140 2.92 -8.36 4.67
N GLU A 141 2.69 -9.34 3.81
CA GLU A 141 3.66 -10.36 3.40
C GLU A 141 4.25 -10.05 2.02
N SER A 142 3.38 -9.82 1.04
CA SER A 142 3.75 -9.77 -0.37
C SER A 142 4.29 -8.40 -0.79
N ALA A 143 3.82 -7.29 -0.18
CA ALA A 143 4.30 -5.96 -0.55
C ALA A 143 5.78 -5.74 -0.18
N ALA A 144 6.25 -6.37 0.90
CA ALA A 144 7.66 -6.39 1.28
C ALA A 144 8.51 -7.24 0.32
N ALA A 145 7.94 -8.32 -0.23
CA ALA A 145 8.62 -9.20 -1.18
C ALA A 145 8.63 -8.65 -2.62
N ARG A 146 7.65 -7.82 -2.98
CA ARG A 146 7.47 -7.19 -4.29
C ARG A 146 7.32 -5.66 -4.17
N PRO A 147 8.37 -4.97 -3.70
CA PRO A 147 8.34 -3.51 -3.55
C PRO A 147 8.21 -2.79 -4.90
N ASP A 148 8.59 -3.44 -6.00
CA ASP A 148 8.38 -2.95 -7.38
C ASP A 148 6.89 -2.77 -7.70
N ILE A 149 6.06 -3.74 -7.31
CA ILE A 149 4.60 -3.65 -7.47
C ILE A 149 4.03 -2.60 -6.51
N ALA A 150 4.47 -2.57 -5.25
CA ALA A 150 3.93 -1.64 -4.26
C ALA A 150 4.21 -0.19 -4.64
N LEU A 151 5.41 0.07 -5.18
CA LEU A 151 5.79 1.36 -5.75
C LEU A 151 4.90 1.69 -6.95
N LYS A 152 4.72 0.75 -7.88
CA LYS A 152 3.96 0.99 -9.11
C LYS A 152 2.47 1.23 -8.85
N ASP A 153 1.90 0.56 -7.85
CA ASP A 153 0.56 0.85 -7.33
C ASP A 153 0.43 2.29 -6.83
N LEU A 154 1.38 2.75 -6.02
CA LEU A 154 1.38 4.14 -5.55
C LEU A 154 1.51 5.13 -6.70
N ILE A 155 2.35 4.85 -7.69
CA ILE A 155 2.50 5.71 -8.87
C ILE A 155 1.17 5.79 -9.62
N ALA A 156 0.50 4.66 -9.84
CA ALA A 156 -0.73 4.59 -10.61
C ALA A 156 -1.88 5.38 -9.97
N ILE A 157 -2.06 5.31 -8.65
CA ILE A 157 -3.13 6.05 -7.97
C ILE A 157 -2.85 7.57 -7.89
N GLN A 158 -1.60 7.98 -8.01
CA GLN A 158 -1.18 9.40 -8.01
C GLN A 158 -1.19 10.02 -9.40
N TYR A 159 -0.73 9.23 -10.38
CA TYR A 159 -0.37 9.66 -11.71
C TYR A 159 -0.88 8.65 -12.77
N PRO A 160 -2.20 8.58 -13.01
CA PRO A 160 -2.78 7.68 -14.00
C PRO A 160 -2.16 7.78 -15.41
N THR A 161 -1.57 8.93 -15.79
CA THR A 161 -0.92 9.05 -17.11
C THR A 161 0.48 8.44 -17.19
N TYR A 162 1.07 8.06 -16.04
CA TYR A 162 2.39 7.43 -16.01
C TYR A 162 2.39 6.11 -16.78
N GLU A 163 1.46 5.22 -16.50
CA GLU A 163 1.28 3.95 -17.21
C GLU A 163 -0.22 3.60 -17.27
N PRO A 164 -0.96 4.15 -18.26
CA PRO A 164 -2.43 4.08 -18.28
C PRO A 164 -3.03 2.68 -18.32
N SER A 165 -2.26 1.69 -18.74
CA SER A 165 -2.68 0.28 -18.81
C SER A 165 -2.31 -0.52 -17.56
N TYR A 166 -1.60 0.08 -16.60
CA TYR A 166 -1.23 -0.61 -15.37
C TYR A 166 -2.45 -0.73 -14.47
N ASP A 167 -2.70 -1.96 -14.00
CA ASP A 167 -3.76 -2.26 -13.07
C ASP A 167 -3.15 -2.56 -11.70
N THR A 168 -3.59 -1.84 -10.67
CA THR A 168 -3.00 -1.95 -9.33
C THR A 168 -3.19 -3.33 -8.73
N ARG A 169 -2.22 -3.78 -7.94
CA ARG A 169 -2.29 -5.09 -7.27
C ARG A 169 -3.05 -5.03 -5.95
N TRP A 170 -2.73 -4.07 -5.09
CA TRP A 170 -3.25 -3.97 -3.73
C TRP A 170 -4.09 -2.72 -3.52
N LEU A 171 -3.68 -1.60 -4.11
CA LEU A 171 -4.34 -0.32 -3.86
C LEU A 171 -5.56 -0.13 -4.74
N HIS A 172 -6.75 0.00 -4.16
CA HIS A 172 -7.96 0.42 -4.87
C HIS A 172 -8.73 1.45 -4.05
N GLN A 173 -9.63 2.18 -4.71
CA GLN A 173 -10.46 3.18 -4.02
C GLN A 173 -11.32 2.48 -2.97
N PHE A 174 -11.40 3.08 -1.79
CA PHE A 174 -12.16 2.54 -0.67
C PHE A 174 -13.65 2.40 -1.02
N SER A 175 -14.17 3.28 -1.87
CA SER A 175 -15.55 3.22 -2.36
C SER A 175 -15.85 2.03 -3.25
N ASP A 176 -14.83 1.39 -3.81
CA ASP A 176 -14.97 0.25 -4.71
C ASP A 176 -14.86 -1.06 -3.92
N PRO A 177 -15.68 -2.08 -4.21
CA PRO A 177 -15.61 -3.36 -3.48
C PRO A 177 -14.28 -4.09 -3.75
N SER A 178 -13.80 -4.82 -2.74
CA SER A 178 -12.69 -5.75 -2.91
C SER A 178 -13.13 -6.93 -3.78
N THR A 179 -12.20 -7.45 -4.58
CA THR A 179 -12.43 -8.61 -5.43
C THR A 179 -12.01 -9.87 -4.70
N VAL A 180 -12.94 -10.83 -4.54
CA VAL A 180 -12.63 -12.14 -3.98
C VAL A 180 -11.92 -12.99 -5.02
N LEU A 181 -10.70 -13.41 -4.73
CA LEU A 181 -9.96 -14.35 -5.56
C LEU A 181 -10.42 -15.78 -5.29
N THR A 182 -10.71 -16.50 -6.36
CA THR A 182 -10.99 -17.93 -6.36
C THR A 182 -9.82 -18.69 -6.99
N SER A 183 -9.82 -20.02 -6.89
CA SER A 183 -8.80 -20.87 -7.55
C SER A 183 -8.67 -20.60 -9.06
N ASN A 184 -9.75 -20.18 -9.72
CA ASN A 184 -9.75 -19.83 -11.14
C ASN A 184 -8.99 -18.53 -11.45
N ASN A 185 -8.73 -17.70 -10.43
CA ASN A 185 -7.98 -16.45 -10.57
C ASN A 185 -6.49 -16.62 -10.26
N CYS A 186 -6.09 -17.80 -9.77
CA CYS A 186 -4.69 -18.10 -9.55
C CYS A 186 -4.02 -18.41 -10.89
N ILE A 187 -2.93 -17.69 -11.19
CA ILE A 187 -2.00 -18.10 -12.24
C ILE A 187 -1.42 -19.45 -11.82
N ASP A 188 -1.25 -20.37 -12.78
CA ASP A 188 -0.67 -21.70 -12.58
C ASP A 188 0.52 -21.62 -11.61
N PRO A 189 0.48 -22.30 -10.44
CA PRO A 189 1.55 -22.25 -9.44
C PRO A 189 2.89 -22.75 -9.98
N ASN A 190 2.90 -23.42 -11.13
CA ASN A 190 4.09 -23.91 -11.81
C ASN A 190 4.68 -22.89 -12.81
N GLN A 191 4.01 -21.76 -13.07
CA GLN A 191 4.54 -20.71 -13.93
C GLN A 191 5.17 -19.60 -13.10
N PRO A 192 6.43 -19.20 -13.42
CA PRO A 192 7.03 -18.06 -12.75
C PRO A 192 6.21 -16.81 -13.05
N GLN A 193 5.88 -16.03 -12.01
CA GLN A 193 5.28 -14.72 -12.20
C GLN A 193 6.19 -13.87 -13.10
N SER A 194 5.62 -13.28 -14.15
CA SER A 194 6.33 -12.32 -14.97
C SER A 194 6.72 -11.11 -14.13
N PHE A 195 7.96 -10.67 -14.27
CA PHE A 195 8.41 -9.40 -13.70
C PHE A 195 7.69 -8.25 -14.40
N LEU A 196 7.44 -7.19 -13.64
CA LEU A 196 7.10 -5.91 -14.22
C LEU A 196 8.24 -5.42 -15.12
N THR A 197 7.90 -4.61 -16.09
CA THR A 197 8.88 -3.90 -16.92
C THR A 197 8.85 -2.42 -16.59
N CYS A 198 10.00 -1.77 -16.75
CA CYS A 198 10.09 -0.31 -16.70
C CYS A 198 10.86 0.20 -17.92
N SER A 199 10.42 1.34 -18.44
CA SER A 199 11.10 2.09 -19.49
C SER A 199 11.48 3.46 -18.93
N ALA A 200 12.74 3.84 -19.09
CA ALA A 200 13.23 5.14 -18.64
C ALA A 200 12.48 6.27 -19.37
N LYS A 201 11.95 7.22 -18.60
CA LYS A 201 11.24 8.39 -19.11
C LYS A 201 11.38 9.56 -18.14
N ASN A 202 11.42 10.78 -18.67
CA ASN A 202 11.43 11.97 -17.85
C ASN A 202 9.99 12.39 -17.53
N PHE A 203 9.42 11.85 -16.45
CA PHE A 203 8.04 12.12 -16.07
C PHE A 203 7.96 13.36 -15.17
N THR A 204 7.08 14.30 -15.54
CA THR A 204 6.96 15.61 -14.86
C THR A 204 5.68 15.73 -14.01
N GLY A 205 5.01 14.59 -13.77
CA GLY A 205 3.72 14.54 -13.08
C GLY A 205 2.56 14.74 -14.05
N ASP A 206 1.40 14.28 -13.61
CA ASP A 206 0.13 14.69 -14.20
C ASP A 206 -0.09 16.18 -13.88
N SER A 207 -0.81 16.90 -14.76
CA SER A 207 -1.29 18.24 -14.43
C SER A 207 -1.99 18.24 -13.05
N PRO A 208 -1.97 19.35 -12.29
CA PRO A 208 -2.78 19.48 -11.09
C PRO A 208 -4.18 18.96 -11.40
N ILE A 209 -4.71 18.09 -10.54
CA ILE A 209 -6.02 17.45 -10.75
C ILE A 209 -7.04 18.58 -10.69
N GLY A 210 -7.32 19.17 -11.84
CA GLY A 210 -8.33 20.17 -12.08
C GLY A 210 -9.65 19.45 -12.37
N ASP A 211 -10.71 20.02 -11.82
CA ASP A 211 -12.09 19.61 -11.96
C ASP A 211 -12.42 19.18 -13.40
N GLY A 212 -13.19 18.10 -13.52
CA GLY A 212 -13.40 17.35 -14.76
C GLY A 212 -13.70 18.26 -15.96
N SER A 213 -12.72 18.42 -16.84
CA SER A 213 -12.92 19.07 -18.14
C SER A 213 -12.40 18.14 -19.22
N ASN A 214 -13.35 17.51 -19.92
CA ASN A 214 -13.16 16.85 -21.20
C ASN A 214 -12.28 17.72 -22.10
N ASN A 215 -11.11 17.24 -22.51
CA ASN A 215 -10.59 17.65 -23.81
C ASN A 215 -9.78 16.55 -24.50
N LYS A 216 -10.32 16.22 -25.68
CA LYS A 216 -9.76 15.40 -26.75
C LYS A 216 -8.29 15.73 -26.99
N GLY A 217 -7.55 14.67 -27.30
CA GLY A 217 -6.14 14.74 -27.65
C GLY A 217 -5.83 15.76 -28.73
N LYS A 218 -4.65 16.37 -28.58
CA LYS A 218 -3.96 17.04 -29.66
C LYS A 218 -2.48 16.70 -29.56
N SER A 219 -2.05 15.86 -30.49
CA SER A 219 -0.64 15.68 -30.84
C SER A 219 -0.15 16.98 -31.45
N ASP A 220 0.83 17.64 -30.84
CA ASP A 220 1.63 18.64 -31.53
C ASP A 220 3.12 18.31 -31.37
N SER A 221 3.70 17.93 -32.51
CA SER A 221 5.13 17.86 -32.73
C SER A 221 5.67 19.28 -32.95
N ALA A 222 6.61 19.74 -32.13
CA ALA A 222 7.54 20.78 -32.55
C ALA A 222 8.83 20.73 -31.71
N ARG A 223 9.93 20.36 -32.36
CA ARG A 223 11.30 20.58 -31.90
C ARG A 223 11.60 22.08 -31.77
N LYS A 224 12.35 22.47 -30.73
CA LYS A 224 13.48 23.40 -30.88
C LYS A 224 14.50 23.19 -29.75
N LEU A 225 15.75 22.96 -30.17
CA LEU A 225 16.98 22.79 -29.38
C LEU A 225 17.56 24.19 -29.05
N SER A 226 17.90 24.46 -27.78
CA SER A 226 19.24 24.68 -27.16
C SER A 226 19.67 26.16 -27.06
N PRO A 227 20.63 26.60 -26.19
CA PRO A 227 21.65 25.83 -25.46
C PRO A 227 21.86 26.12 -23.94
N LEU A 228 22.58 25.19 -23.27
CA LEU A 228 23.60 25.29 -22.17
C LEU A 228 23.42 26.39 -21.09
N ALA A 229 23.60 26.21 -19.77
CA ALA A 229 24.35 25.32 -18.88
C ALA A 229 23.64 25.42 -17.49
N GLU A 230 23.78 24.56 -16.48
CA GLU A 230 24.97 24.05 -15.82
C GLU A 230 24.66 22.72 -15.13
N THR A 231 25.69 21.89 -15.10
CA THR A 231 25.77 20.56 -14.54
C THR A 231 25.73 20.61 -13.01
N LEU A 232 24.69 20.07 -12.39
CA LEU A 232 24.72 19.64 -10.98
C LEU A 232 24.45 18.14 -10.93
N ILE A 233 25.55 17.39 -10.87
CA ILE A 233 25.57 15.96 -10.58
C ILE A 233 25.22 15.83 -9.09
N ILE A 234 23.94 15.63 -8.79
CA ILE A 234 23.52 15.14 -7.48
C ILE A 234 23.69 13.62 -7.53
N THR A 235 24.77 13.15 -6.93
CA THR A 235 25.05 11.74 -6.74
C THR A 235 23.95 11.10 -5.88
N PHE A 236 23.37 10.04 -6.43
CA PHE A 236 22.30 9.23 -5.87
C PHE A 236 22.65 8.68 -4.48
N SER A 237 21.82 9.04 -3.48
CA SER A 237 21.80 8.36 -2.18
C SER A 237 20.95 7.09 -2.27
N ILE A 238 21.41 6.08 -3.01
CA ILE A 238 20.78 4.74 -3.07
C ILE A 238 21.06 3.93 -1.79
N LEU A 239 21.97 4.39 -0.91
CA LEU A 239 22.37 3.61 0.27
C LEU A 239 21.38 3.63 1.46
N ALA A 240 20.43 4.59 1.54
CA ALA A 240 19.52 4.64 2.68
C ALA A 240 18.38 3.61 2.59
N GLY A 241 17.96 3.23 1.37
CA GLY A 241 16.97 2.17 1.16
C GLY A 241 17.50 0.77 1.52
N LEU A 242 18.81 0.54 1.44
CA LEU A 242 19.42 -0.78 1.65
C LEU A 242 19.56 -1.18 3.12
N ALA A 243 19.54 -0.23 4.07
CA ALA A 243 19.57 -0.54 5.50
C ALA A 243 18.18 -0.95 6.05
N GLY A 244 17.08 -0.51 5.42
CA GLY A 244 15.71 -0.81 5.85
C GLY A 244 15.28 -2.26 5.62
N PHE A 245 15.77 -2.90 4.56
CA PHE A 245 15.43 -4.30 4.24
C PHE A 245 16.08 -5.31 5.20
N GLY A 246 17.22 -4.98 5.81
CA GLY A 246 17.86 -5.80 6.85
C GLY A 246 17.11 -5.81 8.17
N VAL A 247 16.44 -4.71 8.52
CA VAL A 247 15.61 -4.62 9.74
C VAL A 247 14.22 -5.21 9.49
N GLY A 248 13.65 -5.04 8.30
CA GLY A 248 12.38 -5.67 7.92
C GLY A 248 12.45 -7.20 7.94
N THR A 249 13.53 -7.79 7.42
CA THR A 249 13.75 -9.24 7.52
C THR A 249 13.93 -9.71 8.98
N TRP A 250 14.57 -8.91 9.84
CA TRP A 250 14.71 -9.24 11.25
C TRP A 250 13.39 -9.14 12.03
N LEU A 251 12.56 -8.12 11.77
CA LEU A 251 11.23 -7.96 12.37
C LEU A 251 10.26 -9.05 11.91
N VAL A 252 10.31 -9.45 10.64
CA VAL A 252 9.52 -10.59 10.10
C VAL A 252 9.94 -11.92 10.74
N LEU A 253 11.24 -12.12 11.02
CA LEU A 253 11.72 -13.31 11.73
C LEU A 253 11.28 -13.34 13.21
N ILE A 254 11.23 -12.17 13.87
CA ILE A 254 10.73 -12.06 15.26
C ILE A 254 9.21 -12.28 15.30
N ALA A 255 8.45 -11.72 14.35
CA ALA A 255 7.01 -11.93 14.23
C ALA A 255 6.67 -13.40 13.96
N ARG A 256 7.45 -14.08 13.10
CA ARG A 256 7.31 -15.52 12.85
C ARG A 256 7.57 -16.37 14.11
N ARG A 257 8.56 -16.02 14.94
CA ARG A 257 8.80 -16.72 16.22
C ARG A 257 7.62 -16.58 17.18
N LYS A 258 7.05 -15.38 17.32
CA LYS A 258 5.92 -15.13 18.22
C LYS A 258 4.63 -15.83 17.76
N HIS A 259 4.44 -15.99 16.45
CA HIS A 259 3.33 -16.78 15.91
C HIS A 259 3.53 -18.29 16.13
N GLN A 260 4.75 -18.82 15.98
CA GLN A 260 5.01 -20.25 16.21
C GLN A 260 4.79 -20.66 17.67
N GLU A 261 5.09 -19.80 18.64
CA GLU A 261 4.82 -20.08 20.07
C GLU A 261 3.32 -20.24 20.36
N ARG A 262 2.44 -19.43 19.73
CA ARG A 262 0.97 -19.61 19.86
C ARG A 262 0.45 -20.92 19.29
N PHE A 263 1.06 -21.44 18.23
CA PHE A 263 0.64 -22.71 17.65
C PHE A 263 1.13 -23.92 18.44
N ILE A 264 2.22 -23.77 19.21
CA ILE A 264 2.68 -24.82 20.14
C ILE A 264 1.79 -24.84 21.38
N GLU A 265 1.39 -23.68 21.91
CA GLU A 265 0.50 -23.57 23.07
C GLU A 265 -0.90 -24.17 22.80
N LEU A 266 -1.41 -24.10 21.57
CA LEU A 266 -2.67 -24.75 21.17
C LEU A 266 -2.57 -26.27 20.99
N LYS A 267 -1.34 -26.83 20.95
CA LYS A 267 -1.14 -28.28 20.82
C LYS A 267 -1.05 -28.98 22.18
N ASP A 268 -0.88 -28.20 23.25
CA ASP A 268 -0.74 -28.69 24.62
C ASP A 268 -2.04 -28.59 25.45
N GLU A 269 -3.19 -28.30 24.83
CA GLU A 269 -4.48 -28.53 25.48
C GLU A 269 -4.69 -30.04 25.69
N PRO A 270 -4.90 -30.52 26.92
CA PRO A 270 -5.11 -31.94 27.17
C PRO A 270 -6.41 -32.40 26.50
N GLU A 271 -6.32 -33.47 25.70
CA GLU A 271 -7.47 -34.20 25.18
C GLU A 271 -8.46 -34.49 26.32
N VAL A 272 -9.65 -33.91 26.22
CA VAL A 272 -10.80 -34.33 27.04
C VAL A 272 -11.14 -35.76 26.62
N GLN A 273 -10.62 -36.73 27.37
CA GLN A 273 -10.98 -38.14 27.25
C GLN A 273 -12.49 -38.27 27.53
N MET A 274 -13.29 -38.48 26.48
CA MET A 274 -14.66 -38.95 26.62
C MET A 274 -14.61 -40.36 27.22
N SER A 275 -15.12 -40.50 28.45
CA SER A 275 -15.27 -41.82 29.07
C SER A 275 -16.28 -42.66 28.28
N ASN A 276 -15.83 -43.82 27.82
CA ASN A 276 -16.68 -44.86 27.28
C ASN A 276 -17.65 -45.32 28.38
N VAL A 277 -18.94 -45.12 28.14
CA VAL A 277 -20.00 -45.80 28.91
C VAL A 277 -20.10 -47.20 28.33
N ASP A 278 -19.55 -48.18 29.03
CA ASP A 278 -19.66 -49.60 28.69
C ASP A 278 -21.10 -50.09 28.86
N GLU A 279 -21.74 -50.40 27.73
CA GLU A 279 -22.94 -51.22 27.68
C GLU A 279 -22.51 -52.69 27.53
N SER A 280 -22.56 -53.45 28.62
CA SER A 280 -22.49 -54.91 28.58
C SER A 280 -23.42 -55.52 29.62
N THR A 281 -24.60 -55.91 29.13
CA THR A 281 -25.50 -56.85 29.79
C THR A 281 -24.98 -58.28 29.61
N LYS A 282 -24.84 -59.07 30.68
CA LYS A 282 -25.10 -60.54 30.70
C LYS A 282 -25.07 -61.18 32.11
N THR A 283 -26.27 -61.41 32.64
CA THR A 283 -26.90 -62.67 33.14
C THR A 283 -26.27 -63.61 34.20
N SER A 284 -27.14 -63.97 35.17
CA SER A 284 -27.22 -65.17 36.07
C SER A 284 -26.18 -65.30 37.19
N VAL A 285 -26.54 -65.49 38.47
CA VAL A 285 -27.54 -66.40 39.09
C VAL A 285 -28.41 -65.68 40.12
#